data_AF-E8R5A5-F1
#
_entry.id   AF-E8R5A5-F1
#
_cell.length_a   1.000
_cell.length_b   1.000
_cell.length_c   1.000
_cell.angle_alpha   90.00
_cell.angle_beta   90.00
_cell.angle_gamma   90.00
#
_symmetry.space_group_name_H-M   'P 1'
#
loop_
_entity.id
_entity.type
_entity.pdbx_description
1 polymer ?
#
loop_
_entity_poly.entity_id
_entity_poly.type
_entity_poly.pdbx_seq_one_letter_code
_entity_poly.pdbx_strand_id
1 'polypeptide(L)'
;MRDRNPKRNTARATRWGVVPLLAWAALVWCNGDPARAEPINFFPTGNAERDMSRERFPDVVILIDNPRFPNRPTNDVAQAPFMTEENWLTGWNIKDLRFLYDVATDRMGVAVNFFKNPDGTAINIAGDADGDGDPNRSDPRTLLAGGIDQPNFGGTESITVALDLNQDGIPDVVAGIPAEKNGDGLSAFTVARFRPATVGEIQAGIERSYGEPLSANIGELTYVGTRDAPDFQFTIEAFSTLPGYTVQTDPDGVPFLQFGVRAYAGSLEDVVAGEDLFFLRTSPQIIPEPTSLLVLTVLGSLTAAWSLTRGRRRGAFARPLLSDRMVDVN
;
A
#
# COMPACT_ATOMS: atom_id res chain seq x y z
N MET A 1 -65.46 62.79 35.72
CA MET A 1 -64.37 62.84 34.72
C MET A 1 -63.26 61.92 35.18
N ARG A 2 -63.16 60.73 34.57
CA ARG A 2 -62.11 59.73 34.83
C ARG A 2 -61.34 59.56 33.53
N ASP A 3 -60.10 59.99 33.53
CA ASP A 3 -59.20 59.90 32.38
C ASP A 3 -58.38 58.61 32.50
N ARG A 4 -58.64 57.63 31.62
CA ARG A 4 -57.93 56.34 31.57
C ARG A 4 -56.97 56.38 30.40
N ASN A 5 -55.69 56.52 30.70
CA ASN A 5 -54.58 56.43 29.75
C ASN A 5 -54.21 54.94 29.51
N PRO A 6 -54.29 54.40 28.28
CA PRO A 6 -53.94 53.01 28.01
C PRO A 6 -52.43 52.85 27.82
N LYS A 7 -51.81 52.04 28.69
CA LYS A 7 -50.41 51.61 28.58
C LYS A 7 -50.19 50.83 27.28
N ARG A 8 -49.35 51.36 26.38
CA ARG A 8 -48.81 50.66 25.21
C ARG A 8 -47.82 49.57 25.67
N ASN A 9 -48.21 48.31 25.53
CA ASN A 9 -47.31 47.16 25.59
C ASN A 9 -46.52 47.06 24.27
N THR A 10 -45.28 47.54 24.26
CA THR A 10 -44.33 47.27 23.17
C THR A 10 -43.68 45.90 23.39
N ALA A 11 -44.23 44.86 22.74
CA ALA A 11 -43.59 43.56 22.63
C ALA A 11 -42.30 43.70 21.78
N ARG A 12 -41.14 43.73 22.43
CA ARG A 12 -39.84 43.57 21.75
C ARG A 12 -39.70 42.11 21.33
N ALA A 13 -40.06 41.80 20.09
CA ALA A 13 -39.72 40.54 19.45
C ALA A 13 -38.19 40.43 19.35
N THR A 14 -37.60 39.60 20.20
CA THR A 14 -36.19 39.22 20.20
C THR A 14 -35.88 38.45 18.91
N ARG A 15 -35.43 39.16 17.87
CA ARG A 15 -34.82 38.59 16.65
C ARG A 15 -33.49 37.89 17.00
N TRP A 16 -33.55 36.67 17.54
CA TRP A 16 -32.35 35.85 17.83
C TRP A 16 -32.39 34.43 17.21
N GLY A 17 -33.35 34.13 16.34
CA GLY A 17 -33.60 32.75 15.89
C GLY A 17 -32.97 32.27 14.58
N VAL A 18 -32.40 33.14 13.72
CA VAL A 18 -32.18 32.76 12.30
C VAL A 18 -30.72 32.42 11.95
N VAL A 19 -29.74 32.85 12.76
CA VAL A 19 -28.31 32.66 12.44
C VAL A 19 -27.78 31.22 12.64
N PRO A 20 -28.24 30.40 13.61
CA PRO A 20 -27.70 29.04 13.76
C PRO A 20 -28.13 28.07 12.63
N LEU A 21 -29.28 28.32 11.98
CA LEU A 21 -29.82 27.43 10.95
C LEU A 21 -29.06 27.48 9.62
N LEU A 22 -28.51 28.65 9.24
CA LEU A 22 -27.73 28.78 8.01
C LEU A 22 -26.35 28.12 8.10
N ALA A 23 -25.73 28.11 9.29
CA ALA A 23 -24.45 27.44 9.49
C ALA A 23 -24.59 25.91 9.47
N TRP A 24 -25.68 25.37 10.03
CA TRP A 24 -26.01 23.95 9.92
C TRP A 24 -26.42 23.55 8.49
N ALA A 25 -27.19 24.39 7.80
CA ALA A 25 -27.54 24.13 6.40
C ALA A 25 -26.31 24.16 5.49
N ALA A 26 -25.34 25.05 5.72
CA ALA A 26 -24.06 25.05 4.99
C ALA A 26 -23.22 23.80 5.27
N LEU A 27 -23.20 23.30 6.50
CA LEU A 27 -22.52 22.03 6.84
C LEU A 27 -23.20 20.81 6.17
N VAL A 28 -24.53 20.79 6.11
CA VAL A 28 -25.30 19.73 5.43
C VAL A 28 -25.21 19.85 3.91
N TRP A 29 -25.10 21.06 3.35
CA TRP A 29 -24.89 21.27 1.91
C TRP A 29 -23.43 21.01 1.49
N CYS A 30 -22.48 21.14 2.42
CA CYS A 30 -21.11 20.67 2.27
C CYS A 30 -20.96 19.16 2.56
N ASN A 31 -22.04 18.39 2.71
CA ASN A 31 -22.02 16.93 2.52
C ASN A 31 -21.80 16.58 1.03
N GLY A 32 -20.83 17.22 0.38
CA GLY A 32 -20.19 16.55 -0.75
C GLY A 32 -19.65 15.24 -0.22
N ASP A 33 -19.81 14.15 -0.98
CA ASP A 33 -19.18 12.88 -0.64
C ASP A 33 -17.74 13.20 -0.20
N PRO A 34 -17.33 12.78 1.02
CA PRO A 34 -16.01 13.10 1.52
C PRO A 34 -15.05 12.73 0.40
N ALA A 35 -14.32 13.72 -0.13
CA ALA A 35 -13.54 13.57 -1.34
C ALA A 35 -12.67 12.33 -1.16
N ARG A 36 -13.11 11.22 -1.76
CA ARG A 36 -12.37 9.97 -1.68
C ARG A 36 -11.15 10.21 -2.53
N ALA A 37 -9.97 10.00 -1.94
CA ALA A 37 -8.76 9.97 -2.73
C ALA A 37 -9.00 9.00 -3.90
N GLU A 38 -8.64 9.41 -5.11
CA GLU A 38 -8.72 8.49 -6.25
C GLU A 38 -7.88 7.25 -5.93
N PRO A 39 -8.38 6.04 -6.20
CA PRO A 39 -7.61 4.81 -6.02
C PRO A 39 -6.23 4.92 -6.65
N ILE A 40 -5.20 4.47 -5.93
CA ILE A 40 -3.85 4.44 -6.50
C ILE A 40 -3.83 3.44 -7.66
N ASN A 41 -3.47 3.92 -8.86
CA ASN A 41 -3.09 3.04 -9.96
C ASN A 41 -1.65 2.58 -9.73
N PHE A 42 -1.45 1.43 -9.09
CA PHE A 42 -0.11 0.96 -8.71
C PHE A 42 0.80 0.78 -9.93
N PHE A 43 0.33 0.12 -10.99
CA PHE A 43 1.18 -0.49 -12.03
C PHE A 43 0.86 -0.01 -13.47
N PRO A 44 0.97 1.29 -13.77
CA PRO A 44 0.60 1.80 -15.09
C PRO A 44 1.50 1.31 -16.23
N THR A 45 2.68 0.75 -15.96
CA THR A 45 3.64 0.37 -17.00
C THR A 45 4.13 -1.07 -16.92
N GLY A 46 3.95 -1.76 -15.80
CA GLY A 46 4.52 -3.10 -15.59
C GLY A 46 6.03 -3.07 -15.34
N ASN A 47 6.60 -1.89 -15.04
CA ASN A 47 7.98 -1.72 -14.60
C ASN A 47 8.01 -1.26 -13.14
N ALA A 48 8.48 -2.11 -12.23
CA ALA A 48 8.43 -1.89 -10.78
C ALA A 48 9.22 -0.63 -10.39
N GLU A 49 10.36 -0.39 -11.05
CA GLU A 49 11.21 0.76 -10.78
C GLU A 49 10.51 2.08 -11.07
N ARG A 50 9.73 2.14 -12.15
CA ARG A 50 8.97 3.31 -12.57
C ARG A 50 7.65 3.45 -11.81
N ASP A 51 6.95 2.34 -11.65
CA ASP A 51 5.60 2.28 -11.11
C ASP A 51 5.58 2.50 -9.61
N MET A 52 6.57 1.97 -8.88
CA MET A 52 6.69 2.10 -7.43
C MET A 52 8.01 2.77 -7.03
N SER A 53 8.32 3.92 -7.63
CA SER A 53 9.50 4.73 -7.27
C SER A 53 9.23 5.64 -6.07
N ARG A 54 10.29 6.01 -5.34
CA ARG A 54 10.21 7.09 -4.32
C ARG A 54 9.88 8.46 -4.90
N GLU A 55 10.14 8.67 -6.19
CA GLU A 55 9.77 9.90 -6.90
C GLU A 55 8.25 10.00 -7.06
N ARG A 56 7.59 8.88 -7.38
CA ARG A 56 6.14 8.81 -7.51
C ARG A 56 5.43 8.68 -6.16
N PHE A 57 5.99 7.86 -5.27
CA PHE A 57 5.42 7.52 -3.97
C PHE A 57 6.50 7.63 -2.89
N PRO A 58 6.63 8.77 -2.20
CA PRO A 58 7.67 8.97 -1.18
C PRO A 58 7.69 7.90 -0.08
N ASP A 59 6.52 7.34 0.23
CA ASP A 59 6.29 6.35 1.29
C ASP A 59 6.38 4.90 0.80
N VAL A 60 6.81 4.65 -0.45
CA VAL A 60 7.04 3.29 -0.92
C VAL A 60 8.14 2.61 -0.09
N VAL A 61 7.84 1.42 0.40
CA VAL A 61 8.83 0.57 1.06
C VAL A 61 9.56 -0.21 -0.01
N ILE A 62 10.89 -0.11 -0.04
CA ILE A 62 11.75 -0.85 -0.97
C ILE A 62 12.70 -1.71 -0.14
N LEU A 63 12.68 -3.01 -0.40
CA LEU A 63 13.58 -3.97 0.23
C LEU A 63 14.52 -4.54 -0.82
N ILE A 64 15.82 -4.29 -0.67
CA ILE A 64 16.83 -4.69 -1.64
C ILE A 64 17.35 -6.06 -1.25
N ASP A 65 17.36 -7.02 -2.18
CA ASP A 65 17.81 -8.38 -1.92
C ASP A 65 19.25 -8.44 -1.43
N ASN A 66 20.17 -7.93 -2.25
CA ASN A 66 21.58 -7.81 -1.90
C ASN A 66 21.98 -6.35 -1.62
N PRO A 67 21.79 -5.84 -0.38
CA PRO A 67 22.03 -4.43 -0.08
C PRO A 67 23.51 -4.02 -0.19
N ARG A 68 24.45 -4.99 -0.24
CA ARG A 68 25.87 -4.71 -0.51
C ARG A 68 26.11 -4.34 -1.98
N PHE A 69 25.21 -4.75 -2.86
CA PHE A 69 25.34 -4.61 -4.30
C PHE A 69 24.00 -4.24 -4.96
N PRO A 70 23.34 -3.14 -4.53
CA PRO A 70 21.95 -2.83 -4.86
C PRO A 70 21.68 -2.61 -6.37
N ASN A 71 22.72 -2.40 -7.16
CA ASN A 71 22.64 -2.12 -8.61
C ASN A 71 23.64 -2.95 -9.42
N ARG A 72 24.24 -3.97 -8.82
CA ARG A 72 25.03 -4.94 -9.57
C ARG A 72 24.26 -6.23 -9.48
N PRO A 73 23.94 -6.89 -10.59
CA PRO A 73 23.45 -8.26 -10.52
C PRO A 73 24.49 -9.04 -9.73
N THR A 74 24.18 -9.29 -8.47
CA THR A 74 24.85 -10.34 -7.73
C THR A 74 24.30 -11.57 -8.38
N ASN A 75 25.14 -12.32 -9.06
CA ASN A 75 24.73 -13.64 -9.50
C ASN A 75 24.78 -14.56 -8.27
N ASP A 76 23.99 -14.25 -7.24
CA ASP A 76 23.72 -15.16 -6.13
C ASP A 76 22.76 -16.27 -6.55
N VAL A 77 22.05 -16.08 -7.66
CA VAL A 77 21.43 -17.17 -8.41
C VAL A 77 22.49 -17.89 -9.27
N ALA A 78 22.58 -19.21 -9.15
CA ALA A 78 23.46 -20.00 -10.02
C ALA A 78 22.97 -19.94 -11.47
N GLN A 79 23.88 -19.98 -12.44
CA GLN A 79 23.52 -19.99 -13.86
C GLN A 79 24.43 -20.92 -14.66
N ALA A 80 23.90 -21.49 -15.73
CA ALA A 80 24.65 -22.31 -16.65
C ALA A 80 25.75 -21.48 -17.35
N PRO A 81 26.89 -22.09 -17.72
CA PRO A 81 27.99 -21.38 -18.36
C PRO A 81 27.56 -20.61 -19.63
N PHE A 82 26.71 -21.19 -20.47
CA PHE A 82 26.28 -20.54 -21.71
C PHE A 82 25.50 -19.24 -21.45
N MET A 83 24.72 -19.16 -20.38
CA MET A 83 24.02 -17.91 -20.00
C MET A 83 25.04 -16.83 -19.65
N THR A 84 26.03 -17.19 -18.82
CA THR A 84 27.08 -16.24 -18.42
C THR A 84 27.98 -15.81 -19.59
N GLU A 85 28.22 -16.69 -20.57
CA GLU A 85 28.97 -16.38 -21.80
C GLU A 85 28.24 -15.35 -22.67
N GLU A 86 26.91 -15.39 -22.71
CA GLU A 86 26.06 -14.45 -23.44
C GLU A 86 25.73 -13.17 -22.64
N ASN A 87 26.20 -13.06 -21.39
CA ASN A 87 25.79 -12.06 -20.42
C ASN A 87 24.27 -12.03 -20.15
N TRP A 88 23.63 -13.19 -20.20
CA TRP A 88 22.24 -13.36 -19.80
C TRP A 88 22.15 -13.55 -18.29
N LEU A 89 21.13 -12.95 -17.70
CA LEU A 89 20.72 -13.20 -16.34
C LEU A 89 19.41 -13.98 -16.35
N THR A 90 19.20 -14.83 -15.36
CA THR A 90 17.93 -15.53 -15.19
C THR A 90 16.85 -14.56 -14.69
N GLY A 91 15.63 -14.78 -15.17
CA GLY A 91 14.39 -14.17 -14.69
C GLY A 91 14.01 -14.53 -13.25
N TRP A 92 14.84 -15.31 -12.55
CA TRP A 92 14.71 -15.59 -11.12
C TRP A 92 15.45 -14.62 -10.22
N ASN A 93 16.40 -13.83 -10.74
CA ASN A 93 17.27 -13.00 -9.91
C ASN A 93 16.57 -11.70 -9.45
N ILE A 94 16.03 -11.73 -8.23
CA ILE A 94 15.28 -10.65 -7.61
C ILE A 94 16.25 -9.52 -7.24
N LYS A 95 15.95 -8.31 -7.71
CA LYS A 95 16.69 -7.10 -7.35
C LYS A 95 16.16 -6.49 -6.06
N ASP A 96 14.85 -6.25 -6.01
CA ASP A 96 14.17 -5.64 -4.87
C ASP A 96 12.68 -5.98 -4.84
N LEU A 97 12.08 -5.83 -3.66
CA LEU A 97 10.64 -5.89 -3.46
C LEU A 97 10.12 -4.50 -3.09
N ARG A 98 8.93 -4.15 -3.58
CA ARG A 98 8.30 -2.87 -3.31
C ARG A 98 6.89 -3.03 -2.79
N PHE A 99 6.57 -2.28 -1.75
CA PHE A 99 5.27 -2.31 -1.09
C PHE A 99 4.72 -0.90 -0.94
N LEU A 100 3.43 -0.74 -1.25
CA LEU A 100 2.70 0.50 -1.04
C LEU A 100 1.27 0.15 -0.62
N TYR A 101 0.89 0.60 0.58
CA TYR A 101 -0.46 0.40 1.09
C TYR A 101 -1.33 1.63 0.79
N ASP A 102 -2.42 1.42 0.06
CA ASP A 102 -3.49 2.40 -0.16
C ASP A 102 -4.58 2.22 0.90
N VAL A 103 -4.53 3.07 1.92
CA VAL A 103 -5.51 3.09 3.03
C VAL A 103 -6.92 3.44 2.54
N ALA A 104 -7.05 4.22 1.46
CA ALA A 104 -8.35 4.66 0.97
C ALA A 104 -9.15 3.52 0.35
N THR A 105 -8.47 2.56 -0.28
CA THR A 105 -9.08 1.38 -0.89
C THR A 105 -8.83 0.08 -0.13
N ASP A 106 -8.02 0.11 0.94
CA ASP A 106 -7.54 -1.08 1.66
C ASP A 106 -6.83 -2.10 0.74
N ARG A 107 -5.91 -1.58 -0.07
CA ARG A 107 -5.16 -2.38 -1.08
C ARG A 107 -3.67 -2.27 -0.85
N MET A 108 -2.96 -3.40 -0.92
CA MET A 108 -1.50 -3.43 -0.95
C MET A 108 -1.03 -3.68 -2.38
N GLY A 109 -0.25 -2.77 -2.95
CA GLY A 109 0.53 -3.03 -4.16
C GLY A 109 1.84 -3.71 -3.80
N VAL A 110 2.14 -4.83 -4.47
CA VAL A 110 3.38 -5.59 -4.34
C VAL A 110 4.05 -5.65 -5.71
N ALA A 111 5.31 -5.24 -5.81
CA ALA A 111 6.11 -5.41 -7.01
C ALA A 111 7.40 -6.18 -6.69
N VAL A 112 7.65 -7.25 -7.44
CA VAL A 112 8.89 -8.02 -7.45
C VAL A 112 9.70 -7.55 -8.65
N ASN A 113 10.76 -6.79 -8.37
CA ASN A 113 11.64 -6.20 -9.37
C ASN A 113 12.82 -7.14 -9.61
N PHE A 114 13.16 -7.39 -10.86
CA PHE A 114 14.27 -8.27 -11.23
C PHE A 114 15.49 -7.49 -11.72
N PHE A 115 16.68 -8.08 -11.62
CA PHE A 115 17.88 -7.45 -12.19
C PHE A 115 17.76 -7.30 -13.70
N LYS A 116 18.55 -6.40 -14.28
CA LYS A 116 18.62 -6.21 -15.73
C LYS A 116 20.01 -6.66 -16.21
N ASN A 117 20.13 -7.06 -17.46
CA ASN A 117 21.41 -7.46 -18.03
C ASN A 117 22.49 -6.37 -17.86
N PRO A 118 23.75 -6.75 -17.61
CA PRO A 118 24.84 -5.80 -17.31
C PRO A 118 25.11 -4.76 -18.41
N ASP A 119 24.77 -5.07 -19.66
CA ASP A 119 24.94 -4.18 -20.81
C ASP A 119 23.84 -3.11 -20.90
N GLY A 120 22.90 -3.10 -19.96
CA GLY A 120 21.77 -2.18 -19.91
C GLY A 120 20.65 -2.53 -20.88
N THR A 121 20.75 -3.66 -21.58
CA THR A 121 19.60 -4.22 -22.30
C THR A 121 18.58 -4.70 -21.27
N ALA A 122 17.33 -4.30 -21.44
CA ALA A 122 16.25 -4.60 -20.51
C ALA A 122 15.76 -6.05 -20.68
N ILE A 123 16.62 -7.03 -20.41
CA ILE A 123 16.27 -8.44 -20.59
C ILE A 123 16.65 -9.20 -19.33
N ASN A 124 15.90 -9.00 -18.25
CA ASN A 124 15.35 -10.13 -17.52
C ASN A 124 13.87 -9.89 -17.47
N ILE A 125 13.11 -10.90 -17.83
CA ILE A 125 11.68 -10.91 -17.65
C ILE A 125 11.43 -11.88 -16.50
N ALA A 126 10.62 -11.49 -15.52
CA ALA A 126 10.26 -12.39 -14.44
C ALA A 126 9.69 -13.68 -15.04
N GLY A 127 10.24 -14.84 -14.72
CA GLY A 127 9.80 -16.09 -15.37
C GLY A 127 10.60 -16.55 -16.57
N ASP A 128 11.57 -15.78 -17.05
CA ASP A 128 12.48 -16.18 -18.14
C ASP A 128 13.67 -16.97 -17.56
N ALA A 129 13.52 -18.29 -17.42
CA ALA A 129 14.46 -19.09 -16.65
C ALA A 129 15.90 -19.04 -17.20
N ASP A 130 16.06 -18.98 -18.52
CA ASP A 130 17.36 -19.01 -19.20
C ASP A 130 17.84 -17.65 -19.74
N GLY A 131 17.03 -16.60 -19.58
CA GLY A 131 17.43 -15.21 -19.80
C GLY A 131 17.54 -14.81 -21.27
N ASP A 132 16.96 -15.59 -22.18
CA ASP A 132 17.04 -15.33 -23.64
C ASP A 132 16.09 -14.21 -24.09
N GLY A 133 15.22 -13.74 -23.20
CA GLY A 133 14.24 -12.69 -23.41
C GLY A 133 12.85 -13.18 -23.82
N ASP A 134 12.59 -14.48 -23.77
CA ASP A 134 11.29 -15.11 -24.04
C ASP A 134 10.84 -15.99 -22.85
N PRO A 135 10.05 -15.47 -21.89
CA PRO A 135 9.59 -16.23 -20.71
C PRO A 135 8.52 -17.28 -21.06
N ASN A 136 8.39 -17.64 -22.34
CA ASN A 136 7.39 -18.59 -22.82
C ASN A 136 8.00 -19.77 -23.56
N ARG A 137 9.33 -19.86 -23.62
CA ARG A 137 10.00 -20.89 -24.39
C ARG A 137 11.47 -21.00 -24.02
N SER A 138 11.88 -22.23 -23.73
CA SER A 138 13.28 -22.56 -23.50
C SER A 138 14.18 -22.36 -24.73
N ASP A 139 15.36 -21.79 -24.53
CA ASP A 139 16.48 -21.81 -25.47
C ASP A 139 16.87 -23.28 -25.77
N PRO A 140 17.26 -23.62 -27.01
CA PRO A 140 17.70 -24.98 -27.35
C PRO A 140 18.83 -25.53 -26.47
N ARG A 141 19.70 -24.67 -25.93
CA ARG A 141 20.77 -25.04 -25.00
C ARG A 141 20.23 -25.42 -23.63
N THR A 142 19.15 -24.78 -23.18
CA THR A 142 18.42 -25.15 -21.96
C THR A 142 17.84 -26.56 -22.07
N LEU A 143 17.16 -26.85 -23.18
CA LEU A 143 16.65 -28.19 -23.46
C LEU A 143 17.77 -29.24 -23.55
N LEU A 144 18.91 -28.88 -24.17
CA LEU A 144 20.07 -29.77 -24.28
C LEU A 144 20.70 -30.07 -22.90
N ALA A 145 20.65 -29.11 -21.98
CA ALA A 145 21.08 -29.28 -20.60
C ALA A 145 20.08 -30.09 -19.74
N GLY A 146 18.91 -30.44 -20.29
CA GLY A 146 17.84 -31.16 -19.59
C GLY A 146 16.88 -30.25 -18.81
N GLY A 147 17.02 -28.94 -18.98
CA GLY A 147 16.18 -27.91 -18.40
C GLY A 147 14.92 -27.61 -19.19
N ILE A 148 13.93 -27.01 -18.53
CA ILE A 148 12.71 -26.50 -19.17
C ILE A 148 12.33 -25.15 -18.56
N ASP A 149 12.26 -24.14 -19.44
CA ASP A 149 11.52 -22.88 -19.23
C ASP A 149 10.08 -23.08 -19.74
N GLN A 150 9.13 -23.08 -18.83
CA GLN A 150 7.73 -23.38 -19.08
C GLN A 150 6.96 -22.08 -19.39
N PRO A 151 6.02 -22.11 -20.34
CA PRO A 151 5.27 -20.91 -20.64
C PRO A 151 4.38 -20.44 -19.50
N ASN A 152 4.39 -19.12 -19.27
CA ASN A 152 3.49 -18.42 -18.35
C ASN A 152 3.61 -18.87 -16.89
N PHE A 153 4.81 -19.18 -16.39
CA PHE A 153 5.00 -19.82 -15.07
C PHE A 153 4.39 -21.21 -15.00
N GLY A 154 4.56 -22.01 -16.05
CA GLY A 154 4.03 -23.37 -16.11
C GLY A 154 4.82 -24.34 -15.21
N GLY A 155 4.38 -25.59 -15.14
CA GLY A 155 5.09 -26.63 -14.37
C GLY A 155 5.33 -26.21 -12.92
N THR A 156 6.61 -26.21 -12.51
CA THR A 156 7.05 -25.86 -11.14
C THR A 156 7.57 -24.44 -10.97
N GLU A 157 7.54 -23.60 -12.01
CA GLU A 157 7.99 -22.21 -11.92
C GLU A 157 7.15 -21.42 -10.93
N SER A 158 7.75 -20.55 -10.13
CA SER A 158 7.02 -19.87 -9.08
C SER A 158 7.65 -18.55 -8.74
N ILE A 159 6.78 -17.57 -8.48
CA ILE A 159 7.13 -16.33 -7.79
C ILE A 159 6.17 -16.20 -6.62
N THR A 160 6.73 -16.11 -5.42
CA THR A 160 5.97 -16.13 -4.18
C THR A 160 6.48 -15.07 -3.22
N VAL A 161 5.57 -14.37 -2.56
CA VAL A 161 5.85 -13.46 -1.45
C VAL A 161 5.04 -13.92 -0.23
N ALA A 162 5.72 -14.20 0.88
CA ALA A 162 5.10 -14.55 2.16
C ALA A 162 5.28 -13.40 3.16
N LEU A 163 4.21 -13.08 3.89
CA LEU A 163 4.09 -11.94 4.78
C LEU A 163 3.87 -12.40 6.23
N ASP A 164 4.76 -12.00 7.12
CA ASP A 164 4.65 -12.15 8.59
C ASP A 164 4.09 -10.83 9.15
N LEU A 165 2.76 -10.75 9.22
CA LEU A 165 2.00 -9.54 9.51
C LEU A 165 1.92 -9.26 11.02
N ASN A 166 2.08 -10.29 11.86
CA ASN A 166 2.07 -10.20 13.31
C ASN A 166 3.49 -10.11 13.93
N GLN A 167 4.53 -10.30 13.12
CA GLN A 167 5.96 -10.26 13.47
C GLN A 167 6.46 -11.36 14.43
N ASP A 168 5.78 -12.50 14.49
CA ASP A 168 6.17 -13.65 15.32
C ASP A 168 7.30 -14.51 14.70
N GLY A 169 7.72 -14.19 13.47
CA GLY A 169 8.77 -14.87 12.74
C GLY A 169 8.26 -15.96 11.78
N ILE A 170 6.96 -16.24 11.78
CA ILE A 170 6.29 -17.18 10.88
C ILE A 170 5.36 -16.37 9.96
N PRO A 171 5.44 -16.52 8.63
CA PRO A 171 4.48 -15.85 7.76
C PRO A 171 3.04 -16.26 8.07
N ASP A 172 2.12 -15.30 8.01
CA ASP A 172 0.68 -15.51 8.16
C ASP A 172 0.00 -15.77 6.80
N VAL A 173 0.50 -15.09 5.76
CA VAL A 173 -0.08 -15.04 4.42
C VAL A 173 0.99 -15.31 3.36
N VAL A 174 0.58 -15.92 2.25
CA VAL A 174 1.40 -16.10 1.06
C VAL A 174 0.61 -15.67 -0.19
N ALA A 175 1.28 -14.98 -1.11
CA ALA A 175 0.69 -14.48 -2.35
C ALA A 175 1.65 -14.71 -3.52
N GLY A 176 1.09 -14.98 -4.70
CA GLY A 176 1.86 -15.21 -5.93
C GLY A 176 1.39 -16.44 -6.68
N ILE A 177 2.27 -17.02 -7.51
CA ILE A 177 2.00 -18.24 -8.26
C ILE A 177 2.73 -19.41 -7.57
N PRO A 178 2.01 -20.40 -7.00
CA PRO A 178 2.64 -21.55 -6.36
C PRO A 178 3.39 -22.43 -7.37
N ALA A 179 4.41 -23.15 -6.90
CA ALA A 179 5.08 -24.20 -7.69
C ALA A 179 4.16 -25.42 -7.85
N GLU A 180 3.43 -25.79 -6.79
CA GLU A 180 2.42 -26.86 -6.81
C GLU A 180 1.04 -26.30 -7.16
N LYS A 181 0.78 -26.10 -8.45
CA LYS A 181 -0.48 -25.51 -8.93
C LYS A 181 -1.21 -26.41 -9.91
N ASN A 182 -2.52 -26.17 -10.00
CA ASN A 182 -3.37 -26.70 -11.07
C ASN A 182 -3.62 -25.57 -12.07
N GLY A 183 -3.20 -25.72 -13.33
CA GLY A 183 -3.48 -24.73 -14.38
C GLY A 183 -2.27 -24.39 -15.24
N ASP A 184 -2.42 -23.35 -16.05
CA ASP A 184 -1.46 -22.85 -17.06
C ASP A 184 -0.50 -21.78 -16.51
N GLY A 185 -0.21 -21.84 -15.21
CA GLY A 185 0.74 -20.92 -14.58
C GLY A 185 0.10 -19.63 -14.08
N LEU A 186 -0.06 -18.62 -14.93
CA LEU A 186 -0.58 -17.30 -14.55
C LEU A 186 -1.98 -17.35 -13.90
N SER A 187 -2.87 -18.24 -14.38
CA SER A 187 -4.21 -18.38 -13.79
C SER A 187 -4.21 -18.92 -12.36
N ALA A 188 -3.07 -19.47 -11.90
CA ALA A 188 -2.90 -19.96 -10.54
C ALA A 188 -2.48 -18.88 -9.53
N PHE A 189 -2.37 -17.61 -9.95
CA PHE A 189 -2.16 -16.52 -9.01
C PHE A 189 -3.20 -16.55 -7.89
N THR A 190 -2.72 -16.51 -6.65
CA THR A 190 -3.59 -16.62 -5.49
C THR A 190 -2.99 -15.91 -4.29
N VAL A 191 -3.86 -15.65 -3.31
CA VAL A 191 -3.52 -15.23 -1.95
C VAL A 191 -4.08 -16.30 -1.03
N ALA A 192 -3.28 -16.82 -0.11
CA ALA A 192 -3.65 -17.91 0.77
C ALA A 192 -3.08 -17.70 2.17
N ARG A 193 -3.63 -18.42 3.15
CA ARG A 193 -2.96 -18.61 4.43
C ARG A 193 -1.62 -19.28 4.20
N PHE A 194 -0.59 -18.83 4.89
CA PHE A 194 0.67 -19.55 4.91
C PHE A 194 0.47 -20.91 5.61
N ARG A 195 0.99 -21.97 5.02
CA ARG A 195 0.95 -23.33 5.55
C ARG A 195 2.32 -23.68 6.14
N PRO A 196 2.54 -23.53 7.46
CA PRO A 196 3.75 -24.04 8.08
C PRO A 196 3.75 -25.58 8.03
N ALA A 197 4.93 -26.18 8.02
CA ALA A 197 5.07 -27.61 8.23
C ALA A 197 4.49 -28.02 9.59
N THR A 198 3.79 -29.14 9.61
CA THR A 198 3.31 -29.72 10.87
C THR A 198 4.43 -30.47 11.59
N VAL A 199 4.21 -30.83 12.86
CA VAL A 199 5.22 -31.54 13.66
C VAL A 199 5.57 -32.86 13.00
N GLY A 200 6.84 -33.02 12.61
CA GLY A 200 7.35 -34.21 11.92
C GLY A 200 7.45 -34.06 10.40
N GLU A 201 6.96 -32.96 9.83
CA GLU A 201 7.17 -32.61 8.42
C GLU A 201 8.41 -31.73 8.26
N ILE A 202 9.06 -31.84 7.10
CA ILE A 202 10.09 -30.90 6.67
C ILE A 202 9.36 -29.70 6.07
N GLN A 203 9.69 -28.49 6.52
CA GLN A 203 9.17 -27.26 5.92
C GLN A 203 9.54 -27.22 4.44
N ALA A 204 8.53 -27.36 3.59
CA ALA A 204 8.68 -27.07 2.17
C ALA A 204 9.01 -25.58 2.01
N GLY A 205 9.65 -25.22 0.90
CA GLY A 205 9.89 -23.82 0.59
C GLY A 205 8.58 -23.05 0.45
N ILE A 206 8.67 -21.71 0.45
CA ILE A 206 7.46 -20.87 0.46
C ILE A 206 6.63 -21.04 -0.81
N GLU A 207 7.27 -21.42 -1.93
CA GLU A 207 6.66 -21.75 -3.22
C GLU A 207 5.64 -22.91 -3.15
N ARG A 208 5.72 -23.73 -2.09
CA ARG A 208 4.83 -24.86 -1.79
C ARG A 208 4.07 -24.70 -0.47
N SER A 209 4.15 -23.54 0.17
CA SER A 209 3.56 -23.30 1.50
C SER A 209 2.19 -22.60 1.42
N TYR A 210 1.40 -22.91 0.38
CA TYR A 210 0.06 -22.39 0.18
C TYR A 210 -0.98 -23.24 0.92
N GLY A 211 -1.69 -22.63 1.88
CA GLY A 211 -2.76 -23.24 2.65
C GLY A 211 -4.14 -22.94 2.09
N GLU A 212 -5.07 -22.56 2.98
CA GLU A 212 -6.43 -22.16 2.61
C GLU A 212 -6.43 -20.88 1.75
N PRO A 213 -7.04 -20.88 0.55
CA PRO A 213 -7.16 -19.67 -0.26
C PRO A 213 -7.97 -18.58 0.44
N LEU A 214 -7.49 -17.34 0.37
CA LEU A 214 -8.12 -16.13 0.88
C LEU A 214 -8.77 -15.38 -0.29
N SER A 215 -9.86 -15.95 -0.83
CA SER A 215 -10.48 -15.48 -2.08
C SER A 215 -10.95 -14.03 -2.06
N ALA A 216 -11.31 -13.48 -0.89
CA ALA A 216 -11.69 -12.09 -0.73
C ALA A 216 -10.50 -11.11 -0.79
N ASN A 217 -9.27 -11.61 -0.71
CA ASN A 217 -8.04 -10.82 -0.70
C ASN A 217 -7.25 -10.93 -2.01
N ILE A 218 -7.71 -11.75 -2.96
CA ILE A 218 -7.08 -11.86 -4.28
C ILE A 218 -7.32 -10.56 -5.04
N GLY A 219 -6.22 -9.87 -5.38
CA GLY A 219 -6.25 -8.69 -6.23
C GLY A 219 -5.92 -9.00 -7.68
N GLU A 220 -5.39 -7.99 -8.36
CA GLU A 220 -5.03 -8.07 -9.77
C GLU A 220 -3.56 -8.46 -9.91
N LEU A 221 -3.28 -9.47 -10.74
CA LEU A 221 -1.94 -9.74 -11.24
C LEU A 221 -1.72 -8.90 -12.50
N THR A 222 -0.78 -7.96 -12.44
CA THR A 222 -0.32 -7.17 -13.58
C THR A 222 1.03 -7.71 -14.04
N TYR A 223 1.00 -8.74 -14.87
CA TYR A 223 2.18 -9.32 -15.49
C TYR A 223 1.94 -9.48 -17.00
N VAL A 224 2.85 -8.91 -17.79
CA VAL A 224 2.80 -9.00 -19.26
C VAL A 224 3.93 -9.90 -19.79
N GLY A 225 5.03 -10.00 -19.06
CA GLY A 225 6.16 -10.84 -19.47
C GLY A 225 6.84 -10.32 -20.72
N THR A 226 7.09 -9.00 -20.79
CA THR A 226 7.73 -8.38 -21.95
C THR A 226 8.85 -7.47 -21.50
N ARG A 227 9.72 -7.09 -22.44
CA ARG A 227 10.81 -6.14 -22.21
C ARG A 227 10.38 -4.81 -21.58
N ASP A 228 9.21 -4.30 -21.97
CA ASP A 228 8.72 -3.00 -21.48
C ASP A 228 7.97 -3.12 -20.14
N ALA A 229 7.52 -4.34 -19.81
CA ALA A 229 6.81 -4.69 -18.58
C ALA A 229 7.37 -6.03 -18.02
N PRO A 230 8.64 -6.03 -17.56
CA PRO A 230 9.34 -7.27 -17.24
C PRO A 230 9.04 -7.81 -15.84
N ASP A 231 8.54 -6.96 -14.95
CA ASP A 231 8.46 -7.25 -13.52
C ASP A 231 7.16 -7.97 -13.14
N PHE A 232 7.18 -8.69 -12.03
CA PHE A 232 6.01 -9.39 -11.50
C PHE A 232 5.31 -8.52 -10.45
N GLN A 233 4.11 -8.04 -10.74
CA GLN A 233 3.42 -7.04 -9.92
C GLN A 233 1.97 -7.45 -9.66
N PHE A 234 1.50 -7.29 -8.43
CA PHE A 234 0.13 -7.65 -8.08
C PHE A 234 -0.42 -6.84 -6.92
N THR A 235 -1.75 -6.82 -6.77
CA THR A 235 -2.40 -6.26 -5.59
C THR A 235 -2.94 -7.35 -4.66
N ILE A 236 -3.05 -7.00 -3.38
CA ILE A 236 -3.82 -7.75 -2.38
C ILE A 236 -4.96 -6.86 -1.92
N GLU A 237 -6.19 -7.33 -2.06
CA GLU A 237 -7.40 -6.61 -1.67
C GLU A 237 -7.70 -6.81 -0.18
N ALA A 238 -8.45 -5.86 0.39
CA ALA A 238 -8.88 -5.88 1.78
C ALA A 238 -7.70 -6.23 2.74
N PHE A 239 -6.54 -5.62 2.52
CA PHE A 239 -5.28 -6.01 3.17
C PHE A 239 -5.38 -6.00 4.70
N SER A 240 -6.11 -5.04 5.26
CA SER A 240 -6.37 -4.91 6.70
C SER A 240 -7.17 -6.06 7.32
N THR A 241 -7.78 -6.91 6.49
CA THR A 241 -8.56 -8.10 6.91
C THR A 241 -7.75 -9.39 6.92
N LEU A 242 -6.50 -9.34 6.46
CA LEU A 242 -5.64 -10.51 6.41
C LEU A 242 -5.38 -11.11 7.80
N PRO A 243 -5.24 -12.44 7.92
CA PRO A 243 -4.78 -13.07 9.14
C PRO A 243 -3.45 -12.48 9.62
N GLY A 244 -3.34 -12.21 10.92
CA GLY A 244 -2.12 -11.64 11.51
C GLY A 244 -1.94 -10.15 11.28
N TYR A 245 -2.83 -9.47 10.54
CA TYR A 245 -2.73 -8.01 10.35
C TYR A 245 -2.75 -7.28 11.70
N THR A 246 -1.65 -6.60 12.00
CA THR A 246 -1.52 -5.77 13.20
C THR A 246 -1.04 -4.37 12.83
N VAL A 247 -1.75 -3.35 13.32
CA VAL A 247 -1.28 -1.96 13.26
C VAL A 247 -0.47 -1.69 14.50
N GLN A 248 0.75 -1.19 14.30
CA GLN A 248 1.64 -0.80 15.38
C GLN A 248 1.51 0.69 15.62
N THR A 249 1.90 1.15 16.81
CA THR A 249 1.93 2.58 17.14
C THR A 249 3.31 2.93 17.62
N ASP A 250 3.82 4.07 17.16
CA ASP A 250 5.09 4.61 17.67
C ASP A 250 4.89 5.21 19.09
N PRO A 251 5.96 5.67 19.77
CA PRO A 251 5.83 6.28 21.11
C PRO A 251 4.93 7.51 21.18
N ASP A 252 4.68 8.17 20.04
CA ASP A 252 3.80 9.34 19.92
C ASP A 252 2.35 8.95 19.57
N GLY A 253 2.08 7.65 19.42
CA GLY A 253 0.77 7.09 19.11
C GLY A 253 0.42 7.09 17.63
N VAL A 254 1.37 7.37 16.73
CA VAL A 254 1.14 7.39 15.28
C VAL A 254 1.07 5.94 14.77
N PRO A 255 -0.01 5.54 14.08
CA PRO A 255 -0.13 4.20 13.55
C PRO A 255 0.83 4.00 12.36
N PHE A 256 1.49 2.84 12.34
CA PHE A 256 2.32 2.42 11.23
C PHE A 256 2.15 0.92 10.94
N LEU A 257 2.41 0.55 9.69
CA LEU A 257 2.45 -0.83 9.22
C LEU A 257 3.90 -1.32 9.14
N GLN A 258 4.17 -2.49 9.70
CA GLN A 258 5.46 -3.15 9.57
C GLN A 258 5.28 -4.67 9.60
N PHE A 259 5.90 -5.38 8.67
CA PHE A 259 5.78 -6.83 8.54
C PHE A 259 7.10 -7.48 8.10
N GLY A 260 7.24 -8.77 8.37
CA GLY A 260 8.31 -9.59 7.79
C GLY A 260 7.94 -10.03 6.38
N VAL A 261 8.95 -10.20 5.52
CA VAL A 261 8.78 -10.59 4.12
C VAL A 261 9.75 -11.70 3.79
N ARG A 262 9.25 -12.77 3.18
CA ARG A 262 10.03 -13.76 2.43
C ARG A 262 9.62 -13.71 0.97
N ALA A 263 10.55 -13.84 0.05
CA ALA A 263 10.21 -14.04 -1.35
C ALA A 263 11.04 -15.15 -1.97
N TYR A 264 10.48 -15.71 -3.04
CA TYR A 264 11.05 -16.79 -3.82
C TYR A 264 10.76 -16.50 -5.29
N ALA A 265 11.74 -16.78 -6.14
CA ALA A 265 11.58 -16.86 -7.59
C ALA A 265 12.44 -18.01 -8.10
N GLY A 266 11.87 -18.92 -8.90
CA GLY A 266 12.61 -20.08 -9.38
C GLY A 266 11.74 -21.16 -10.01
N SER A 267 12.39 -22.24 -10.44
CA SER A 267 11.77 -23.45 -10.97
C SER A 267 12.49 -24.68 -10.43
N LEU A 268 11.77 -25.78 -10.20
CA LEU A 268 12.41 -27.06 -9.86
C LEU A 268 12.81 -27.86 -11.11
N GLU A 269 12.45 -27.39 -12.31
CA GLU A 269 12.59 -28.11 -13.58
C GLU A 269 13.59 -27.45 -14.56
N ASP A 270 14.06 -26.24 -14.28
CA ASP A 270 14.87 -25.48 -15.25
C ASP A 270 16.32 -25.97 -15.35
N VAL A 271 16.94 -26.49 -14.29
CA VAL A 271 18.30 -27.07 -14.20
C VAL A 271 19.44 -26.12 -14.60
N VAL A 272 19.17 -25.07 -15.36
CA VAL A 272 20.14 -24.11 -15.91
C VAL A 272 20.28 -22.85 -15.06
N ALA A 273 19.32 -22.58 -14.19
CA ALA A 273 19.38 -21.51 -13.22
C ALA A 273 19.11 -22.08 -11.82
N GLY A 274 19.61 -21.39 -10.80
CA GLY A 274 19.19 -21.63 -9.43
C GLY A 274 17.91 -20.86 -9.11
N GLU A 275 17.48 -21.00 -7.88
CA GLU A 275 16.39 -20.22 -7.31
C GLU A 275 16.93 -19.06 -6.49
N ASP A 276 16.11 -18.01 -6.38
CA ASP A 276 16.37 -16.89 -5.50
C ASP A 276 15.49 -16.96 -4.25
N LEU A 277 16.09 -16.64 -3.09
CA LEU A 277 15.43 -16.62 -1.80
C LEU A 277 15.79 -15.35 -1.03
N PHE A 278 14.76 -14.58 -0.74
CA PHE A 278 14.85 -13.29 -0.09
C PHE A 278 14.19 -13.32 1.30
N PHE A 279 14.82 -12.75 2.33
CA PHE A 279 14.18 -12.55 3.64
C PHE A 279 14.61 -11.24 4.30
N LEU A 280 13.66 -10.32 4.49
CA LEU A 280 13.88 -9.05 5.20
C LEU A 280 12.62 -8.63 5.99
N ARG A 281 12.77 -7.61 6.83
CA ARG A 281 11.65 -6.90 7.45
C ARG A 281 11.44 -5.55 6.78
N THR A 282 10.19 -5.12 6.68
CA THR A 282 9.90 -3.77 6.18
C THR A 282 10.36 -2.69 7.14
N SER A 283 10.67 -1.52 6.59
CA SER A 283 10.67 -0.30 7.38
C SER A 283 9.22 0.06 7.76
N PRO A 284 8.99 0.74 8.89
CA PRO A 284 7.68 1.29 9.24
C PRO A 284 7.12 2.17 8.12
N GLN A 285 5.90 1.89 7.68
CA GLN A 285 5.14 2.75 6.78
C GLN A 285 4.07 3.49 7.61
N ILE A 286 4.18 4.81 7.70
CA ILE A 286 3.20 5.64 8.41
C ILE A 286 1.86 5.50 7.68
N ILE A 287 0.81 5.14 8.40
CA ILE A 287 -0.54 5.09 7.88
C ILE A 287 -1.12 6.50 8.08
N PRO A 288 -1.30 7.31 7.02
CA PRO A 288 -1.87 8.63 7.19
C PRO A 288 -3.25 8.47 7.81
N GLU A 289 -3.53 9.18 8.91
CA GLU A 289 -4.88 9.17 9.45
C GLU A 289 -5.84 9.68 8.37
N PRO A 290 -6.93 8.95 8.06
CA PRO A 290 -7.82 9.30 6.97
C PRO A 290 -8.57 10.59 7.31
N THR A 291 -8.02 11.75 6.93
CA THR A 291 -8.65 13.08 6.96
C THR A 291 -9.19 13.57 8.32
N SER A 292 -9.16 12.74 9.37
CA SER A 292 -9.69 13.04 10.70
C SER A 292 -9.04 14.27 11.31
N LEU A 293 -7.73 14.43 11.14
CA LEU A 293 -7.00 15.62 11.57
C LEU A 293 -7.47 16.87 10.81
N LEU A 294 -7.74 16.77 9.51
CA LEU A 294 -8.28 17.90 8.74
C LEU A 294 -9.67 18.26 9.25
N VAL A 295 -10.55 17.28 9.46
CA VAL A 295 -11.90 17.49 10.00
C VAL A 295 -11.85 18.14 11.39
N LEU A 296 -11.00 17.64 12.29
CA LEU A 296 -10.82 18.22 13.63
C LEU A 296 -10.24 19.64 13.57
N THR A 297 -9.32 19.92 12.66
CA THR A 297 -8.75 21.26 12.47
C THR A 297 -9.80 22.24 11.92
N VAL A 298 -10.64 21.80 10.98
CA VAL A 298 -11.76 22.59 10.46
C VAL A 298 -12.80 22.84 11.57
N LEU A 299 -13.18 21.82 12.34
CA LEU A 299 -14.12 22.00 13.46
C LEU A 299 -13.55 22.90 14.57
N GLY A 300 -12.27 22.75 14.91
CA GLY A 300 -11.56 23.58 15.88
C GLY A 300 -11.47 25.05 15.44
N SER A 301 -11.15 25.31 14.17
CA SER A 301 -11.09 26.68 13.63
C SER A 301 -12.47 27.33 13.55
N LEU A 302 -13.51 26.58 13.16
CA LEU A 302 -14.89 27.07 13.15
C LEU A 302 -15.40 27.42 14.55
N THR A 303 -15.11 26.58 15.56
CA THR A 303 -15.48 26.84 16.95
C THR A 303 -14.72 28.03 17.54
N ALA A 304 -13.43 28.17 17.24
CA ALA A 304 -12.63 29.33 17.65
C ALA A 304 -13.18 30.64 17.04
N ALA A 305 -13.44 30.67 15.73
CA ALA A 305 -14.01 31.83 15.05
C ALA A 305 -15.39 32.21 15.62
N TRP A 306 -16.23 31.22 15.92
CA TRP A 306 -17.53 31.43 16.55
C TRP A 306 -17.43 32.03 17.97
N SER A 307 -16.47 31.58 18.77
CA SER A 307 -16.26 32.13 20.12
C SER A 307 -15.81 33.61 20.10
N LEU A 308 -14.92 33.98 19.18
CA LEU A 308 -14.44 35.36 18.99
C LEU A 308 -15.57 36.31 18.56
N THR A 309 -16.44 35.86 17.67
CA THR A 309 -17.58 36.68 17.23
C THR A 309 -18.62 36.89 18.35
N ARG A 310 -18.79 35.93 19.27
CA ARG A 310 -19.63 36.10 20.47
C ARG A 310 -19.03 37.06 21.49
N GLY A 311 -17.72 37.00 21.72
CA GLY A 311 -17.02 37.87 22.67
C GLY A 311 -17.18 39.36 22.36
N ARG A 312 -17.04 39.74 21.08
CA ARG A 312 -17.20 41.13 20.63
C ARG A 312 -18.61 41.71 20.85
N ARG A 313 -19.65 40.88 20.84
CA ARG A 313 -21.03 41.35 21.07
C ARG A 313 -21.36 41.63 22.53
N ARG A 314 -20.62 41.04 23.48
CA ARG A 314 -20.83 41.31 24.92
C ARG A 314 -20.19 42.62 25.38
N GLY A 315 -19.15 43.11 24.69
CA GLY A 315 -18.49 44.38 25.02
C GLY A 315 -19.25 45.65 24.60
N ALA A 316 -20.22 45.56 23.69
CA ALA A 316 -20.91 46.73 23.14
C ALA A 316 -22.07 47.28 24.00
N PHE A 317 -22.36 46.69 25.16
CA PHE A 317 -23.48 47.11 26.03
C PHE A 317 -23.07 47.68 27.39
N ALA A 318 -21.78 47.82 27.67
CA ALA A 318 -21.32 48.59 28.83
C ALA A 318 -21.41 50.09 28.52
N ARG A 319 -22.61 50.67 28.65
CA ARG A 319 -22.76 52.12 28.74
C ARG A 319 -21.98 52.57 29.99
N PRO A 320 -21.03 53.51 29.88
CA PRO A 320 -20.46 54.13 31.06
C PRO A 320 -21.60 54.86 31.79
N LEU A 321 -21.85 54.47 33.04
CA LEU A 321 -22.64 55.25 33.99
C LEU A 321 -21.89 56.57 34.21
N LEU A 322 -22.24 57.58 33.42
CA LEU A 322 -21.91 58.98 33.72
C LEU A 322 -22.59 59.30 35.05
N SER A 323 -21.78 59.41 36.11
CA SER A 323 -22.21 59.96 37.38
C SER A 323 -22.49 61.44 37.16
N ASP A 324 -23.76 61.83 37.22
CA ASP A 324 -24.18 63.22 37.35
C ASP A 324 -23.56 63.79 38.63
N ARG A 325 -22.55 64.66 38.46
CA ARG A 325 -22.05 65.53 39.52
C ARG A 325 -23.00 66.73 39.58
N MET A 326 -23.79 66.79 40.65
CA MET A 326 -24.44 68.02 41.11
C MET A 326 -23.38 69.11 41.30
N VAL A 327 -23.57 70.24 40.64
CA VAL A 327 -22.91 71.50 40.95
C VAL A 327 -24.01 72.43 41.47
N ASP A 328 -24.03 72.62 42.79
CA ASP A 328 -24.75 73.71 43.43
C ASP A 328 -24.02 75.02 43.14
N VAL A 329 -24.75 76.04 42.68
CA VAL A 329 -24.30 77.43 42.65
C VAL A 329 -25.41 78.32 43.21
N ASN A 330 -24.99 79.19 44.14
CA ASN A 330 -25.75 80.25 44.80
C ASN A 330 -26.36 81.27 43.83
#